data_AF-A0A5S5CKE3-F1
#
_entry.id   AF-A0A5S5CKE3-F1
#
_cell.length_a   1.000
_cell.length_b   1.000
_cell.length_c   1.000
_cell.angle_alpha   90.00
_cell.angle_beta   90.00
_cell.angle_gamma   90.00
#
_symmetry.space_group_name_H-M   'P 1'
#
loop_
_entity.id
_entity.type
_entity.pdbx_description
1 polymer ?
#
loop_
_entity_poly.entity_id
_entity_poly.type
_entity_poly.pdbx_seq_one_letter_code
_entity_poly.pdbx_strand_id
1 'polypeptide(L)'
;MSPRTSTREQSALRLSIAASVVMAVLAVVWGLVSGSRVVLFDGVFVLIGTVLSGLGLAAARAAEAGASRRFPFGREAFTPLVIGVQGLALLGTCAYAVLDSVRVIASGGAEVEPGAVAGYAVVSAVVSWGLAVRLRRADPASELLDAEARQWMAGAVLSLVVCVGAVAALVLRGTAWSEVEAYVDPVLVIVSCVLIAALPVGMVRTMVTELLEGAPPETVQEPVRAAVAAVRTEHGLSEPDIRVGKVGRKLYVEVDFVVRPGERDVADEDRVRRAVAGRLTHLPYDLWLNVELTTDAQLLA
;
A
#
# COMPACT_ATOMS: atom_id res chain seq x y z
N MET A 1 -14.01 -19.17 -3.00
CA MET A 1 -14.92 -18.79 -4.10
C MET A 1 -14.67 -17.31 -4.37
N SER A 2 -13.97 -16.97 -5.45
CA SER A 2 -13.70 -15.57 -5.79
C SER A 2 -15.03 -14.83 -5.92
N PRO A 3 -15.22 -13.67 -5.27
CA PRO A 3 -16.45 -12.90 -5.45
C PRO A 3 -16.57 -12.58 -6.94
N ARG A 4 -17.72 -12.92 -7.54
CA ARG A 4 -18.03 -12.54 -8.92
C ARG A 4 -18.13 -11.02 -8.94
N THR A 5 -17.04 -10.35 -9.32
CA THR A 5 -16.98 -8.89 -9.48
C THR A 5 -18.14 -8.45 -10.37
N SER A 6 -18.93 -7.48 -9.91
CA SER A 6 -20.09 -7.00 -10.67
C SER A 6 -19.63 -6.35 -11.99
N THR A 7 -20.41 -6.44 -13.06
CA THR A 7 -20.06 -5.78 -14.34
C THR A 7 -19.89 -4.26 -14.18
N ARG A 8 -20.58 -3.68 -13.18
CA ARG A 8 -20.44 -2.28 -12.77
C ARG A 8 -19.11 -2.00 -12.08
N GLU A 9 -18.67 -2.87 -11.17
CA GLU A 9 -17.37 -2.77 -10.50
C GLU A 9 -16.20 -2.82 -11.50
N GLN A 10 -16.18 -3.82 -12.39
CA GLN A 10 -15.13 -3.90 -13.41
C GLN A 10 -15.09 -2.66 -14.32
N SER A 11 -16.25 -2.15 -14.71
CA SER A 11 -16.34 -0.95 -15.55
C SER A 11 -15.85 0.30 -14.79
N ALA A 12 -16.17 0.41 -13.50
CA ALA A 12 -15.72 1.50 -12.64
C ALA A 12 -14.20 1.46 -12.39
N LEU A 13 -13.62 0.27 -12.18
CA LEU A 13 -12.17 0.08 -12.05
C LEU A 13 -11.43 0.44 -13.35
N ARG A 14 -11.94 0.01 -14.51
CA ARG A 14 -11.37 0.40 -15.81
C ARG A 14 -11.42 1.91 -16.03
N LEU A 15 -12.51 2.55 -15.62
CA LEU A 15 -12.63 4.01 -15.65
C LEU A 15 -11.59 4.66 -14.73
N SER A 16 -11.39 4.15 -13.51
CA SER A 16 -10.38 4.65 -12.57
C SER A 16 -8.98 4.59 -13.20
N ILE A 17 -8.59 3.43 -13.72
CA ILE A 17 -7.27 3.24 -14.36
C ILE A 17 -7.09 4.16 -15.56
N ALA A 18 -8.09 4.25 -16.45
CA ALA A 18 -8.04 5.12 -17.62
C ALA A 18 -7.92 6.60 -17.21
N ALA A 19 -8.68 7.03 -16.20
CA ALA A 19 -8.60 8.38 -15.69
C ALA A 19 -7.24 8.68 -15.06
N SER A 20 -6.66 7.76 -14.28
CA SER A 20 -5.32 7.92 -13.70
C SER A 20 -4.26 8.14 -14.77
N VAL A 21 -4.29 7.34 -15.85
CA VAL A 21 -3.34 7.49 -16.98
C VAL A 21 -3.52 8.83 -17.68
N VAL A 22 -4.78 9.22 -17.98
CA VAL A 22 -5.08 10.50 -18.63
C VAL A 22 -4.64 11.67 -17.77
N MET A 23 -4.94 11.65 -16.48
CA MET A 23 -4.55 12.70 -15.53
C MET A 23 -3.02 12.78 -15.40
N ALA A 24 -2.32 11.66 -15.34
CA ALA A 24 -0.87 11.65 -15.25
C ALA A 24 -0.20 12.26 -16.50
N VAL A 25 -0.69 11.91 -17.69
CA VAL A 25 -0.20 12.50 -18.96
C VAL A 25 -0.53 13.99 -19.02
N LEU A 26 -1.77 14.37 -18.65
CA LEU A 26 -2.19 15.77 -18.59
C LEU A 26 -1.29 16.58 -17.65
N ALA A 27 -0.99 16.05 -16.46
CA ALA A 27 -0.12 16.68 -15.48
C ALA A 27 1.30 16.87 -16.00
N VAL A 28 1.89 15.85 -16.66
CA VAL A 28 3.22 15.99 -17.27
C VAL A 28 3.22 17.07 -18.35
N VAL A 29 2.26 17.03 -19.28
CA VAL A 29 2.18 18.03 -20.36
C VAL A 29 1.96 19.42 -19.79
N TRP A 30 1.05 19.57 -18.83
CA TRP A 30 0.75 20.85 -18.20
C TRP A 30 1.92 21.40 -17.39
N GLY A 31 2.61 20.55 -16.63
CA GLY A 31 3.80 20.92 -15.86
C GLY A 31 4.93 21.40 -16.77
N LEU A 32 5.17 20.73 -17.90
CA LEU A 32 6.16 21.14 -18.89
C LEU A 32 5.80 22.47 -19.57
N VAL A 33 4.53 22.66 -19.95
CA VAL A 33 4.08 23.91 -20.61
C VAL A 33 4.06 25.10 -19.65
N SER A 34 3.69 24.88 -18.37
CA SER A 34 3.61 25.94 -17.36
C SER A 34 4.93 26.23 -16.63
N GLY A 35 5.95 25.38 -16.81
CA GLY A 35 7.19 25.44 -16.03
C GLY A 35 7.05 25.02 -14.56
N SER A 36 5.88 24.49 -14.15
CA SER A 36 5.60 24.11 -12.77
C SER A 36 6.15 22.74 -12.42
N ARG A 37 7.00 22.69 -11.38
CA ARG A 37 7.58 21.44 -10.89
C ARG A 37 6.60 20.66 -10.05
N VAL A 38 5.71 21.32 -9.29
CA VAL A 38 4.72 20.58 -8.49
C VAL A 38 3.74 19.81 -9.37
N VAL A 39 3.32 20.42 -10.49
CA VAL A 39 2.42 19.77 -11.46
C VAL A 39 3.16 18.66 -12.22
N LEU A 40 4.40 18.90 -12.64
CA LEU A 40 5.22 17.88 -13.28
C LEU A 40 5.49 16.69 -12.35
N PHE A 41 5.79 16.96 -11.08
CA PHE A 41 6.02 15.94 -10.05
C PHE A 41 4.79 15.06 -9.87
N ASP A 42 3.60 15.64 -9.75
CA ASP A 42 2.33 14.91 -9.64
C ASP A 42 2.15 13.92 -10.80
N GLY A 43 2.35 14.39 -12.04
CA GLY A 43 2.27 13.54 -13.23
C GLY A 43 3.30 12.42 -13.26
N VAL A 44 4.58 12.73 -13.02
CA VAL A 44 5.67 11.74 -13.02
C VAL A 44 5.47 10.70 -11.92
N PHE A 45 5.07 11.12 -10.73
CA PHE A 45 4.82 10.23 -9.60
C PHE A 45 3.72 9.21 -9.94
N VAL A 46 2.60 9.66 -10.52
CA VAL A 46 1.51 8.76 -10.93
C VAL A 46 1.92 7.85 -12.09
N LEU A 47 2.68 8.34 -13.08
CA LEU A 47 3.18 7.51 -14.19
C LEU A 47 4.09 6.40 -13.69
N ILE A 48 5.08 6.73 -12.85
CA ILE A 48 6.01 5.76 -12.27
C ILE A 48 5.21 4.74 -11.44
N GLY A 49 4.32 5.20 -10.56
CA GLY A 49 3.45 4.34 -9.77
C GLY A 49 2.62 3.39 -10.63
N THR A 50 2.06 3.89 -11.75
CA THR A 50 1.23 3.10 -12.68
C THR A 50 2.04 2.01 -13.39
N VAL A 51 3.20 2.36 -13.95
CA VAL A 51 4.10 1.40 -14.61
C VAL A 51 4.53 0.31 -13.63
N LEU A 52 4.93 0.71 -12.43
CA LEU A 52 5.37 -0.19 -11.38
C LEU A 52 4.23 -1.08 -10.86
N SER A 53 2.99 -0.56 -10.84
CA SER A 53 1.82 -1.37 -10.47
C SER A 53 1.55 -2.49 -11.49
N GLY A 54 1.87 -2.25 -12.76
CA GLY A 54 1.91 -3.31 -13.78
C GLY A 54 2.90 -4.42 -13.44
N LEU A 55 4.08 -4.09 -12.90
CA LEU A 55 5.03 -5.08 -12.39
C LEU A 55 4.50 -5.81 -11.16
N GLY A 56 3.82 -5.11 -10.25
CA GLY A 56 3.16 -5.72 -9.09
C GLY A 56 2.13 -6.79 -9.50
N LEU A 57 1.34 -6.51 -10.54
CA LEU A 57 0.40 -7.48 -11.09
C LEU A 57 1.11 -8.70 -11.71
N ALA A 58 2.22 -8.49 -12.40
CA ALA A 58 3.04 -9.59 -12.92
C ALA A 58 3.62 -10.45 -11.78
N ALA A 59 4.05 -9.83 -10.69
CA ALA A 59 4.55 -10.52 -9.49
C ALA A 59 3.44 -11.34 -8.81
N ALA A 60 2.25 -10.77 -8.66
CA ALA A 60 1.09 -11.48 -8.11
C ALA A 60 0.75 -12.74 -8.93
N ARG A 61 0.71 -12.62 -10.27
CA ARG A 61 0.50 -13.78 -11.16
C ARG A 61 1.63 -14.81 -11.05
N ALA A 62 2.86 -14.37 -10.83
CA ALA A 62 3.99 -15.27 -10.64
C ALA A 62 3.92 -16.02 -9.29
N ALA A 63 3.36 -15.39 -8.25
CA ALA A 63 3.10 -16.02 -6.95
C ALA A 63 2.01 -17.10 -7.05
N GLU A 64 0.94 -16.84 -7.82
CA GLU A 64 -0.15 -17.80 -8.07
C GLU A 64 0.30 -19.11 -8.77
N ALA A 65 1.46 -19.11 -9.43
CA ALA A 65 2.02 -20.32 -10.05
C ALA A 65 2.35 -21.43 -9.03
N GLY A 66 2.31 -21.13 -7.73
CA GLY A 66 2.42 -22.12 -6.66
C GLY A 66 3.83 -22.70 -6.45
N ALA A 67 3.89 -23.81 -5.70
CA ALA A 67 5.12 -24.50 -5.39
C ALA A 67 5.73 -25.21 -6.62
N SER A 68 7.05 -25.21 -6.70
CA SER A 68 7.81 -25.93 -7.72
C SER A 68 9.01 -26.65 -7.09
N ARG A 69 9.66 -27.57 -7.80
CA ARG A 69 10.89 -28.23 -7.30
C ARG A 69 11.98 -27.24 -6.86
N ARG A 70 12.08 -26.09 -7.52
CA ARG A 70 13.05 -25.04 -7.17
C ARG A 70 12.57 -24.13 -6.04
N PHE A 71 11.26 -23.99 -5.87
CA PHE A 71 10.61 -23.16 -4.84
C PHE A 71 9.56 -24.00 -4.10
N PRO A 72 9.96 -24.86 -3.14
CA PRO A 72 9.05 -25.80 -2.49
C PRO A 72 7.94 -25.10 -1.68
N PHE A 73 8.24 -23.93 -1.13
CA PHE A 73 7.28 -23.11 -0.39
C PHE A 73 6.51 -22.12 -1.29
N GLY A 74 6.67 -22.19 -2.61
CA GLY A 74 6.03 -21.26 -3.54
C GLY A 74 6.81 -19.97 -3.76
N ARG A 75 6.16 -19.00 -4.39
CA ARG A 75 6.77 -17.75 -4.91
C ARG A 75 6.16 -16.50 -4.28
N GLU A 76 5.57 -16.63 -3.10
CA GLU A 76 4.86 -15.54 -2.41
C GLU A 76 5.76 -14.34 -2.11
N ALA A 77 7.06 -14.56 -1.86
CA ALA A 77 8.04 -13.52 -1.58
C ALA A 77 8.24 -12.51 -2.73
N PHE A 78 7.88 -12.87 -3.97
CA PHE A 78 7.92 -11.92 -5.08
C PHE A 78 6.96 -10.75 -4.90
N THR A 79 5.83 -10.97 -4.20
CA THR A 79 4.83 -9.93 -3.96
C THR A 79 5.38 -8.80 -3.07
N PRO A 80 5.84 -9.05 -1.82
CA PRO A 80 6.42 -7.99 -0.99
C PRO A 80 7.71 -7.42 -1.58
N LEU A 81 8.52 -8.22 -2.28
CA LEU A 81 9.72 -7.74 -2.96
C LEU A 81 9.39 -6.66 -3.99
N VAL A 82 8.44 -6.93 -4.89
CA VAL A 82 8.05 -5.95 -5.91
C VAL A 82 7.44 -4.73 -5.23
N ILE A 83 6.53 -4.88 -4.28
CA ILE A 83 5.94 -3.76 -3.51
C ILE A 83 7.04 -2.86 -2.92
N GLY A 84 8.08 -3.44 -2.30
CA GLY A 84 9.18 -2.64 -1.75
C GLY A 84 10.03 -1.96 -2.82
N VAL A 85 10.28 -2.61 -3.96
CA VAL A 85 10.93 -1.96 -5.12
C VAL A 85 10.09 -0.77 -5.62
N GLN A 86 8.76 -0.90 -5.64
CA GLN A 86 7.88 0.22 -5.97
C GLN A 86 8.04 1.37 -4.96
N GLY A 87 8.01 1.04 -3.67
CA GLY A 87 8.24 2.01 -2.60
C GLY A 87 9.58 2.73 -2.73
N LEU A 88 10.66 2.00 -3.00
CA LEU A 88 11.99 2.59 -3.22
C LEU A 88 12.03 3.53 -4.43
N ALA A 89 11.41 3.14 -5.55
CA ALA A 89 11.35 3.99 -6.73
C ALA A 89 10.60 5.30 -6.46
N LEU A 90 9.43 5.22 -5.80
CA LEU A 90 8.64 6.39 -5.43
C LEU A 90 9.37 7.29 -4.41
N LEU A 91 10.06 6.70 -3.42
CA LEU A 91 10.92 7.45 -2.50
C LEU A 91 12.09 8.12 -3.23
N GLY A 92 12.69 7.45 -4.20
CA GLY A 92 13.72 8.01 -5.07
C GLY A 92 13.20 9.22 -5.85
N THR A 93 11.98 9.13 -6.39
CA THR A 93 11.30 10.26 -7.05
C THR A 93 11.06 11.43 -6.10
N CYS A 94 10.55 11.18 -4.89
CA CYS A 94 10.39 12.22 -3.87
C CYS A 94 11.73 12.86 -3.48
N ALA A 95 12.75 12.05 -3.23
CA ALA A 95 14.08 12.54 -2.86
C ALA A 95 14.67 13.41 -3.98
N TYR A 96 14.57 12.98 -5.23
CA TYR A 96 14.97 13.78 -6.38
C TYR A 96 14.22 15.12 -6.45
N ALA A 97 12.89 15.09 -6.31
CA ALA A 97 12.05 16.29 -6.38
C ALA A 97 12.35 17.28 -5.25
N VAL A 98 12.60 16.80 -4.03
CA VAL A 98 13.03 17.64 -2.90
C VAL A 98 14.41 18.24 -3.16
N LEU A 99 15.38 17.45 -3.62
CA LEU A 99 16.73 17.95 -3.93
C LEU A 99 16.70 19.01 -5.03
N ASP A 100 15.90 18.79 -6.08
CA ASP A 100 15.68 19.77 -7.15
C ASP A 100 15.05 21.05 -6.60
N SER A 101 14.00 20.92 -5.80
CA SER A 101 13.30 22.06 -5.19
C SER A 101 14.21 22.88 -4.28
N VAL A 102 15.08 22.22 -3.48
CA VAL A 102 16.07 22.91 -2.64
C VAL A 102 17.10 23.66 -3.49
N ARG A 103 17.56 23.09 -4.60
CA ARG A 103 18.47 23.78 -5.54
C ARG A 103 17.82 25.01 -6.15
N VAL A 104 16.56 24.90 -6.55
CA VAL A 104 15.78 26.00 -7.13
C VAL A 104 15.58 27.14 -6.13
N ILE A 105 15.26 26.81 -4.88
CA ILE A 105 15.17 27.79 -3.80
C ILE A 105 16.54 28.48 -3.61
N ALA A 106 17.63 27.71 -3.59
CA ALA A 106 18.98 28.26 -3.44
C ALA A 106 19.43 29.14 -4.64
N SER A 107 18.88 28.93 -5.84
CA SER A 107 19.17 29.72 -7.03
C SER A 107 18.27 30.95 -7.23
N GLY A 108 17.42 31.29 -6.25
CA GLY A 108 16.56 32.48 -6.30
C GLY A 108 15.10 32.20 -6.71
N GLY A 109 14.67 30.95 -6.68
CA GLY A 109 13.30 30.54 -7.03
C GLY A 109 13.13 30.20 -8.51
N ALA A 110 11.88 30.09 -8.96
CA ALA A 110 11.54 29.80 -10.34
C ALA A 110 10.36 30.64 -10.84
N GLU A 111 10.46 31.05 -12.10
CA GLU A 111 9.34 31.65 -12.82
C GLU A 111 8.35 30.55 -13.21
N VAL A 112 7.15 30.65 -12.65
CA VAL A 112 6.04 29.72 -12.92
C VAL A 112 4.81 30.56 -13.15
N GLU A 113 4.01 30.23 -14.16
CA GLU A 113 2.73 30.89 -14.44
C GLU A 113 1.68 30.46 -13.40
N PRO A 114 1.36 31.24 -12.34
CA PRO A 114 0.55 30.73 -11.24
C PRO A 114 -0.90 30.46 -11.66
N GLY A 115 -1.38 31.18 -12.67
CA GLY A 115 -2.69 30.95 -13.28
C GLY A 115 -2.79 29.58 -13.95
N ALA A 116 -1.70 29.12 -14.60
CA ALA A 116 -1.66 27.78 -15.18
C ALA A 116 -1.66 26.71 -14.08
N VAL A 117 -0.91 26.92 -12.99
CA VAL A 117 -0.91 26.00 -11.83
C VAL A 117 -2.27 25.94 -11.16
N ALA A 118 -2.92 27.09 -10.93
CA ALA A 118 -4.26 27.16 -10.38
C ALA A 118 -5.28 26.45 -11.28
N GLY A 119 -5.20 26.66 -12.59
CA GLY A 119 -6.05 25.98 -13.58
C GLY A 119 -5.93 24.46 -13.51
N TYR A 120 -4.70 23.94 -13.50
CA TYR A 120 -4.47 22.51 -13.31
C TYR A 120 -5.00 22.01 -11.97
N ALA A 121 -4.70 22.70 -10.88
CA ALA A 121 -5.09 22.29 -9.53
C ALA A 121 -6.62 22.20 -9.38
N VAL A 122 -7.36 23.15 -9.96
CA VAL A 122 -8.83 23.13 -9.98
C VAL A 122 -9.35 21.96 -10.82
N VAL A 123 -8.83 21.76 -12.03
CA VAL A 123 -9.24 20.64 -12.90
C VAL A 123 -8.97 19.31 -12.20
N SER A 124 -7.77 19.13 -11.65
CA SER A 124 -7.38 17.90 -10.95
C SER A 124 -8.24 17.65 -9.70
N ALA A 125 -8.50 18.69 -8.90
CA ALA A 125 -9.37 18.57 -7.73
C ALA A 125 -10.80 18.18 -8.10
N VAL A 126 -11.39 18.80 -9.13
CA VAL A 126 -12.76 18.51 -9.59
C VAL A 126 -12.86 17.11 -10.16
N VAL A 127 -11.91 16.69 -11.02
CA VAL A 127 -11.89 15.34 -11.60
C VAL A 127 -11.72 14.30 -10.51
N SER A 128 -10.77 14.51 -9.60
CA SER A 128 -10.47 13.57 -8.52
C SER A 128 -11.64 13.41 -7.56
N TRP A 129 -12.28 14.51 -7.16
CA TRP A 129 -13.49 14.45 -6.34
C TRP A 129 -14.66 13.78 -7.09
N GLY A 130 -14.89 14.16 -8.35
CA GLY A 130 -15.94 13.58 -9.18
C GLY A 130 -15.81 12.07 -9.32
N LEU A 131 -14.59 11.58 -9.54
CA LEU A 131 -14.28 10.14 -9.60
C LEU A 131 -14.47 9.47 -8.25
N ALA A 132 -13.97 10.05 -7.16
CA ALA A 132 -14.16 9.49 -5.82
C ALA A 132 -15.65 9.28 -5.48
N VAL A 133 -16.50 10.28 -5.78
CA VAL A 133 -17.95 10.19 -5.56
C VAL A 133 -18.59 9.17 -6.50
N ARG A 134 -18.17 9.12 -7.76
CA ARG A 134 -18.73 8.19 -8.75
C ARG A 134 -18.37 6.74 -8.44
N LEU A 135 -17.14 6.47 -7.99
CA LEU A 135 -16.69 5.15 -7.57
C LEU A 135 -17.46 4.66 -6.34
N ARG A 136 -17.63 5.50 -5.31
CA ARG A 136 -18.44 5.17 -4.11
C ARG A 136 -19.90 4.86 -4.43
N ARG A 137 -20.47 5.52 -5.44
CA ARG A 137 -21.86 5.28 -5.87
C ARG A 137 -22.02 4.09 -6.80
N ALA A 138 -20.96 3.63 -7.45
CA ALA A 138 -21.04 2.57 -8.45
C ALA A 138 -21.34 1.21 -7.82
N ASP A 139 -20.69 0.89 -6.69
CA ASP A 139 -20.97 -0.28 -5.87
C ASP A 139 -20.59 -0.01 -4.41
N PRO A 140 -21.54 0.41 -3.54
CA PRO A 140 -21.25 0.75 -2.15
C PRO A 140 -20.75 -0.42 -1.30
N ALA A 141 -20.91 -1.66 -1.77
CA ALA A 141 -20.45 -2.86 -1.07
C ALA A 141 -19.04 -3.30 -1.51
N SER A 142 -18.46 -2.70 -2.56
CA SER A 142 -17.11 -3.05 -3.03
C SER A 142 -16.04 -2.32 -2.23
N GLU A 143 -15.25 -3.10 -1.47
CA GLU A 143 -14.06 -2.61 -0.76
C GLU A 143 -12.99 -2.08 -1.73
N LEU A 144 -12.90 -2.66 -2.93
CA LEU A 144 -11.95 -2.23 -3.97
C LEU A 144 -12.31 -0.83 -4.49
N LEU A 145 -13.59 -0.59 -4.80
CA LEU A 145 -14.03 0.74 -5.25
C LEU A 145 -13.92 1.78 -4.13
N ASP A 146 -14.15 1.39 -2.88
CA ASP A 146 -13.96 2.29 -1.74
C ASP A 146 -12.47 2.66 -1.55
N ALA A 147 -11.56 1.70 -1.69
CA ALA A 147 -10.13 1.96 -1.67
C ALA A 147 -9.69 2.92 -2.79
N GLU A 148 -10.14 2.67 -4.02
CA GLU A 148 -9.89 3.56 -5.16
C GLU A 148 -10.48 4.96 -4.92
N ALA A 149 -11.70 5.06 -4.39
CA ALA A 149 -12.32 6.35 -4.09
C ALA A 149 -11.57 7.12 -2.99
N ARG A 150 -11.04 6.43 -1.99
CA ARG A 150 -10.17 7.04 -0.97
C ARG A 150 -8.88 7.59 -1.59
N GLN A 151 -8.29 6.87 -2.53
CA GLN A 151 -7.12 7.34 -3.27
C GLN A 151 -7.41 8.60 -4.09
N TRP A 152 -8.50 8.61 -4.86
CA TRP A 152 -8.95 9.80 -5.58
C TRP A 152 -9.28 10.97 -4.65
N MET A 153 -9.86 10.71 -3.48
CA MET A 153 -10.09 11.76 -2.48
C MET A 153 -8.78 12.34 -1.93
N ALA A 154 -7.79 11.50 -1.66
CA ALA A 154 -6.46 11.96 -1.25
C ALA A 154 -5.81 12.84 -2.34
N GLY A 155 -5.94 12.45 -3.61
CA GLY A 155 -5.51 13.25 -4.75
C GLY A 155 -6.25 14.60 -4.86
N ALA A 156 -7.55 14.63 -4.57
CA ALA A 156 -8.33 15.87 -4.52
C ALA A 156 -7.84 16.81 -3.39
N VAL A 157 -7.51 16.27 -2.22
CA VAL A 157 -6.96 17.04 -1.10
C VAL A 157 -5.58 17.60 -1.46
N LEU A 158 -4.71 16.80 -2.07
CA LEU A 158 -3.39 17.26 -2.52
C LEU A 158 -3.53 18.36 -3.57
N SER A 159 -4.43 18.19 -4.53
CA SER A 159 -4.74 19.22 -5.54
C SER A 159 -5.26 20.52 -4.91
N LEU A 160 -6.03 20.42 -3.83
CA LEU A 160 -6.48 21.60 -3.07
C LEU A 160 -5.31 22.32 -2.40
N VAL A 161 -4.33 21.59 -1.84
CA VAL A 161 -3.10 22.19 -1.28
C VAL A 161 -2.34 22.96 -2.37
N VAL A 162 -2.19 22.36 -3.56
CA VAL A 162 -1.57 23.03 -4.71
C VAL A 162 -2.38 24.25 -5.15
N CYS A 163 -3.72 24.16 -5.17
CA CYS A 163 -4.59 25.27 -5.51
C CYS A 163 -4.45 26.44 -4.53
N VAL A 164 -4.41 26.17 -3.23
CA VAL A 164 -4.21 27.21 -2.19
C VAL A 164 -2.85 27.88 -2.38
N GLY A 165 -1.80 27.11 -2.65
CA GLY A 165 -0.49 27.67 -2.96
C GLY A 165 -0.49 28.53 -4.23
N ALA A 166 -1.16 28.08 -5.30
CA ALA A 166 -1.26 28.86 -6.54
C ALA A 166 -2.04 30.17 -6.34
N VAL A 167 -3.12 30.16 -5.54
CA VAL A 167 -3.85 31.38 -5.16
C VAL A 167 -2.96 32.31 -4.33
N ALA A 168 -2.18 31.77 -3.39
CA ALA A 168 -1.22 32.56 -2.63
C ALA A 168 -0.17 33.23 -3.54
N ALA A 169 0.36 32.49 -4.53
CA ALA A 169 1.27 33.05 -5.53
C ALA A 169 0.62 34.19 -6.35
N LEU A 170 -0.63 34.02 -6.79
CA LEU A 170 -1.37 35.06 -7.51
C LEU A 170 -1.57 36.34 -6.67
N VAL A 171 -1.87 36.18 -5.38
CA VAL A 171 -2.01 37.33 -4.46
C VAL A 171 -0.66 38.01 -4.26
N LEU A 172 0.42 37.25 -4.05
CA LEU A 172 1.77 37.78 -3.84
C LEU A 172 2.27 38.59 -5.04
N ARG A 173 1.94 38.17 -6.27
CA ARG A 173 2.28 38.88 -7.51
C ARG A 173 1.77 40.32 -7.56
N GLY A 174 0.66 40.61 -6.89
CA GLY A 174 0.06 41.95 -6.80
C GLY A 174 0.59 42.80 -5.63
N THR A 175 1.56 42.32 -4.86
CA THR A 175 2.05 42.97 -3.63
C THR A 175 3.53 43.31 -3.71
N ALA A 176 4.05 44.02 -2.72
CA ALA A 176 5.48 44.32 -2.57
C ALA A 176 6.37 43.06 -2.35
N TRP A 177 5.76 41.88 -2.18
CA TRP A 177 6.44 40.61 -1.95
C TRP A 177 6.48 39.73 -3.20
N SER A 178 6.47 40.31 -4.40
CA SER A 178 6.50 39.57 -5.67
C SER A 178 7.72 38.65 -5.79
N GLU A 179 8.82 38.95 -5.12
CA GLU A 179 10.01 38.07 -5.06
C GLU A 179 9.73 36.73 -4.37
N VAL A 180 8.74 36.67 -3.46
CA VAL A 180 8.35 35.45 -2.73
C VAL A 180 7.58 34.48 -3.63
N GLU A 181 6.92 34.98 -4.68
CA GLU A 181 6.16 34.18 -5.66
C GLU A 181 7.00 33.04 -6.24
N ALA A 182 8.26 33.33 -6.57
CA ALA A 182 9.19 32.39 -7.21
C ALA A 182 9.52 31.16 -6.34
N TYR A 183 9.24 31.22 -5.03
CA TYR A 183 9.50 30.12 -4.09
C TYR A 183 8.29 29.24 -3.85
N VAL A 184 7.09 29.64 -4.29
CA VAL A 184 5.85 28.93 -3.97
C VAL A 184 5.83 27.54 -4.58
N ASP A 185 6.15 27.41 -5.87
CA ASP A 185 6.18 26.11 -6.57
C ASP A 185 7.15 25.09 -5.95
N PRO A 186 8.44 25.39 -5.71
CA PRO A 186 9.35 24.43 -5.08
C PRO A 186 8.98 24.11 -3.61
N VAL A 187 8.40 25.06 -2.87
CA VAL A 187 7.87 24.78 -1.53
C VAL A 187 6.69 23.81 -1.60
N LEU A 188 5.78 23.98 -2.56
CA LEU A 188 4.65 23.06 -2.77
C LEU A 188 5.12 21.65 -3.14
N VAL A 189 6.21 21.50 -3.91
CA VAL A 189 6.82 20.19 -4.19
C VAL A 189 7.27 19.52 -2.89
N ILE A 190 8.00 20.25 -2.03
CA ILE A 190 8.52 19.72 -0.75
C ILE A 190 7.34 19.31 0.15
N VAL A 191 6.33 20.17 0.29
CA VAL A 191 5.13 19.88 1.08
C VAL A 191 4.42 18.63 0.54
N SER A 192 4.24 18.55 -0.78
CA SER A 192 3.61 17.38 -1.42
C SER A 192 4.39 16.10 -1.15
N CYS A 193 5.73 16.14 -1.29
CA CYS A 193 6.59 15.00 -0.97
C CYS A 193 6.43 14.52 0.47
N VAL A 194 6.40 15.45 1.44
CA VAL A 194 6.22 15.10 2.87
C VAL A 194 4.85 14.47 3.12
N LEU A 195 3.79 15.02 2.54
CA LEU A 195 2.42 14.51 2.72
C LEU A 195 2.26 13.09 2.16
N ILE A 196 2.91 12.77 1.04
CA ILE A 196 2.77 11.46 0.40
C ILE A 196 3.82 10.42 0.84
N ALA A 197 4.92 10.83 1.47
CA ALA A 197 6.05 9.97 1.81
C ALA A 197 5.68 8.75 2.68
N ALA A 198 4.65 8.87 3.52
CA ALA A 198 4.19 7.78 4.37
C ALA A 198 3.79 6.53 3.56
N LEU A 199 3.24 6.71 2.35
CA LEU A 199 2.81 5.61 1.48
C LEU A 199 3.99 4.72 1.05
N PRO A 200 5.01 5.23 0.33
CA PRO A 200 6.10 4.39 -0.13
C PRO A 200 7.03 3.96 1.02
N VAL A 201 7.15 4.70 2.13
CA VAL A 201 7.82 4.21 3.34
C VAL A 201 7.13 2.95 3.88
N GLY A 202 5.79 2.93 3.93
CA GLY A 202 5.01 1.76 4.33
C GLY A 202 5.23 0.56 3.41
N MET A 203 5.40 0.79 2.10
CA MET A 203 5.71 -0.27 1.13
C MET A 203 7.09 -0.90 1.39
N VAL A 204 8.11 -0.07 1.62
CA VAL A 204 9.47 -0.55 1.95
C VAL A 204 9.47 -1.29 3.29
N ARG A 205 8.78 -0.75 4.31
CA ARG A 205 8.67 -1.41 5.61
C ARG A 205 7.98 -2.77 5.50
N THR A 206 6.92 -2.87 4.70
CA THR A 206 6.23 -4.15 4.42
C THR A 206 7.18 -5.15 3.78
N MET A 207 7.94 -4.72 2.75
CA MET A 207 8.95 -5.58 2.13
C MET A 207 9.97 -6.10 3.14
N VAL A 208 10.58 -5.20 3.93
CA VAL A 208 11.61 -5.58 4.92
C VAL A 208 11.03 -6.53 5.97
N THR A 209 9.82 -6.22 6.48
CA THR A 209 9.18 -7.03 7.52
C THR A 209 8.82 -8.42 6.99
N GLU A 210 8.17 -8.51 5.83
CA GLU A 210 7.77 -9.82 5.28
C GLU A 210 8.96 -10.65 4.80
N LEU A 211 9.98 -10.03 4.18
CA LEU A 211 11.16 -10.76 3.70
C LEU A 211 12.11 -11.21 4.81
N LEU A 212 12.11 -10.53 5.96
CA LEU A 212 12.86 -10.93 7.14
C LEU A 212 12.03 -11.77 8.12
N GLU A 213 10.88 -12.31 7.67
CA GLU A 213 9.99 -13.17 8.45
C GLU A 213 9.51 -12.51 9.76
N GLY A 214 9.40 -11.18 9.76
CA GLY A 214 8.90 -10.40 10.87
C GLY A 214 7.41 -10.65 11.15
N ALA A 215 7.00 -10.41 12.39
CA ALA A 215 5.63 -10.59 12.81
C ALA A 215 4.67 -9.68 12.00
N PRO A 216 3.52 -10.21 11.53
CA PRO A 216 2.53 -9.42 10.82
C PRO A 216 1.83 -8.42 11.75
N PRO A 217 1.04 -7.46 11.22
CA PRO A 217 0.27 -6.54 12.06
C PRO A 217 -0.66 -7.26 13.04
N GLU A 218 -0.97 -6.62 14.16
CA GLU A 218 -1.86 -7.19 15.20
C GLU A 218 -3.24 -7.61 14.68
N THR A 219 -3.73 -6.94 13.64
CA THR A 219 -4.97 -7.31 12.95
C THR A 219 -4.96 -8.73 12.36
N VAL A 220 -3.76 -9.29 12.10
CA VAL A 220 -3.57 -10.67 11.65
C VAL A 220 -3.23 -11.60 12.82
N GLN A 221 -2.45 -11.12 13.80
CA GLN A 221 -2.04 -11.95 14.93
C GLN A 221 -3.18 -12.23 15.92
N GLU A 222 -4.05 -11.25 16.20
CA GLU A 222 -5.14 -11.41 17.17
C GLU A 222 -6.11 -12.56 16.82
N PRO A 223 -6.62 -12.69 15.58
CA PRO A 223 -7.44 -13.83 15.19
C PRO A 223 -6.74 -15.18 15.39
N VAL A 224 -5.42 -15.25 15.12
CA VAL A 224 -4.63 -16.46 15.32
C VAL A 224 -4.52 -16.80 16.81
N ARG A 225 -4.14 -15.84 17.65
CA ARG A 225 -4.06 -16.04 19.10
C ARG A 225 -5.41 -16.42 19.70
N ALA A 226 -6.50 -15.79 19.25
CA ALA A 226 -7.85 -16.12 19.70
C ALA A 226 -8.26 -17.55 19.30
N ALA A 227 -7.95 -17.98 18.07
CA ALA A 227 -8.23 -19.34 17.60
C ALA A 227 -7.45 -20.38 18.41
N VAL A 228 -6.15 -20.14 18.63
CA VAL A 228 -5.28 -21.03 19.41
C VAL A 228 -5.71 -21.10 20.87
N ALA A 229 -6.06 -19.97 21.49
CA ALA A 229 -6.54 -19.94 22.88
C ALA A 229 -7.85 -20.72 23.08
N ALA A 230 -8.75 -20.68 22.10
CA ALA A 230 -9.98 -21.46 22.13
C ALA A 230 -9.69 -22.98 22.02
N VAL A 231 -8.82 -23.39 21.11
CA VAL A 231 -8.42 -24.81 20.96
C VAL A 231 -7.68 -25.31 22.19
N ARG A 232 -6.78 -24.49 22.75
CA ARG A 232 -6.10 -24.78 24.01
C ARG A 232 -7.10 -25.12 25.12
N THR A 233 -8.13 -24.29 25.28
CA THR A 233 -9.16 -24.49 26.32
C THR A 233 -9.98 -25.76 26.06
N GLU A 234 -10.38 -25.98 24.81
CA GLU A 234 -11.17 -27.14 24.38
C GLU A 234 -10.44 -28.48 24.58
N HIS A 235 -9.12 -28.50 24.34
CA HIS A 235 -8.29 -29.70 24.43
C HIS A 235 -7.55 -29.85 25.76
N GLY A 236 -7.65 -28.86 26.67
CA GLY A 236 -6.96 -28.89 27.96
C GLY A 236 -5.42 -28.83 27.82
N LEU A 237 -4.93 -27.98 26.92
CA LEU A 237 -3.49 -27.83 26.63
C LEU A 237 -2.84 -26.73 27.49
N SER A 238 -1.52 -26.82 27.61
CA SER A 238 -0.66 -25.83 28.25
C SER A 238 -0.63 -24.49 27.50
N GLU A 239 0.03 -23.49 28.05
CA GLU A 239 0.29 -22.24 27.32
C GLU A 239 1.19 -22.56 26.11
N PRO A 240 0.76 -22.24 24.87
CA PRO A 240 1.56 -22.49 23.68
C PRO A 240 2.62 -21.42 23.47
N ASP A 241 3.70 -21.79 22.77
CA ASP A 241 4.47 -20.82 22.00
C ASP A 241 3.82 -20.66 20.62
N ILE A 242 3.64 -19.41 20.18
CA ILE A 242 2.94 -19.10 18.92
C ILE A 242 3.84 -18.19 18.09
N ARG A 243 4.25 -18.68 16.92
CA ARG A 243 4.96 -17.88 15.93
C ARG A 243 4.07 -17.66 14.72
N VAL A 244 3.91 -16.40 14.34
CA VAL A 244 3.10 -16.02 13.20
C VAL A 244 3.96 -15.20 12.25
N GLY A 245 4.09 -15.69 11.02
CA GLY A 245 4.76 -15.01 9.92
C GLY A 245 3.80 -14.81 8.75
N LYS A 246 4.04 -13.78 7.93
CA LYS A 246 3.23 -13.53 6.73
C LYS A 246 4.15 -13.13 5.58
N VAL A 247 3.97 -13.79 4.44
CA VAL A 247 4.64 -13.44 3.19
C VAL A 247 3.62 -13.45 2.07
N GLY A 248 3.35 -12.29 1.47
CA GLY A 248 2.35 -12.15 0.41
C GLY A 248 0.96 -12.57 0.90
N ARG A 249 0.38 -13.60 0.28
CA ARG A 249 -0.92 -14.16 0.72
C ARG A 249 -0.79 -15.32 1.70
N LYS A 250 0.42 -15.82 1.94
CA LYS A 250 0.65 -16.97 2.80
C LYS A 250 0.84 -16.54 4.25
N LEU A 251 0.11 -17.22 5.13
CA LEU A 251 0.18 -17.03 6.58
C LEU A 251 0.83 -18.28 7.19
N TYR A 252 2.01 -18.10 7.75
CA TYR A 252 2.73 -19.12 8.49
C TYR A 252 2.31 -19.04 9.95
N VAL A 253 1.81 -20.15 10.49
CA VAL A 253 1.43 -20.27 11.89
C VAL A 253 2.11 -21.51 12.43
N GLU A 254 2.98 -21.33 13.42
CA GLU A 254 3.56 -22.40 14.21
C GLU A 254 3.01 -22.29 15.63
N VAL A 255 2.53 -23.42 16.15
CA VAL A 255 1.95 -23.51 17.48
C VAL A 255 2.53 -24.73 18.18
N ASP A 256 3.27 -24.48 19.24
CA ASP A 256 3.98 -25.53 19.94
C ASP A 256 3.42 -25.64 21.36
N PHE A 257 3.00 -26.85 21.75
CA PHE A 257 2.48 -27.13 23.09
C PHE A 257 3.38 -28.13 23.82
N VAL A 258 3.67 -27.86 25.10
CA VAL A 258 4.33 -28.83 25.98
C VAL A 258 3.28 -29.72 26.64
N VAL A 259 3.36 -31.02 26.41
CA VAL A 259 2.45 -32.06 26.95
C VAL A 259 3.22 -33.04 27.82
N ARG A 260 2.52 -33.77 28.71
CA ARG A 260 3.19 -34.79 29.54
C ARG A 260 3.47 -36.06 28.73
N PRO A 261 4.56 -36.78 29.04
CA PRO A 261 4.86 -38.07 28.40
C PRO A 261 3.70 -39.06 28.52
N GLY A 262 3.29 -39.63 27.38
CA GLY A 262 2.23 -40.64 27.31
C GLY A 262 0.80 -40.13 27.45
N GLU A 263 0.59 -38.82 27.61
CA GLU A 263 -0.76 -38.23 27.73
C GLU A 263 -1.44 -38.01 26.36
N ARG A 264 -0.65 -37.79 25.31
CA ARG A 264 -1.12 -37.48 23.96
C ARG A 264 -0.42 -38.37 22.93
N ASP A 265 -1.14 -38.70 21.87
CA ASP A 265 -0.59 -39.40 20.71
C ASP A 265 -0.54 -38.50 19.46
N VAL A 266 0.01 -39.04 18.36
CA VAL A 266 0.05 -38.31 17.08
C VAL A 266 -1.36 -38.01 16.56
N ALA A 267 -2.36 -38.82 16.91
CA ALA A 267 -3.74 -38.57 16.52
C ALA A 267 -4.37 -37.39 17.30
N ASP A 268 -3.95 -37.15 18.55
CA ASP A 268 -4.28 -35.93 19.31
C ASP A 268 -3.73 -34.69 18.63
N GLU A 269 -2.43 -34.69 18.28
CA GLU A 269 -1.81 -33.58 17.55
C GLU A 269 -2.58 -33.25 16.26
N ASP A 270 -2.95 -34.30 15.52
CA ASP A 270 -3.74 -34.21 14.31
C ASP A 270 -5.15 -33.64 14.55
N ARG A 271 -5.79 -33.93 15.69
CA ARG A 271 -7.07 -33.32 16.09
C ARG A 271 -6.90 -31.84 16.41
N VAL A 272 -5.89 -31.48 17.20
CA VAL A 272 -5.57 -30.10 17.57
C VAL A 272 -5.26 -29.27 16.32
N ARG A 273 -4.40 -29.78 15.42
CA ARG A 273 -4.06 -29.15 14.14
C ARG A 273 -5.30 -28.86 13.30
N ARG A 274 -6.20 -29.83 13.16
CA ARG A 274 -7.46 -29.63 12.41
C ARG A 274 -8.39 -28.64 13.09
N ALA A 275 -8.45 -28.61 14.42
CA ALA A 275 -9.25 -27.65 15.18
C ALA A 275 -8.76 -26.20 14.99
N VAL A 276 -7.44 -25.98 15.05
CA VAL A 276 -6.83 -24.67 14.77
C VAL A 276 -7.08 -24.28 13.31
N ALA A 277 -6.78 -25.17 12.35
CA ALA A 277 -7.00 -24.92 10.93
C ALA A 277 -8.45 -24.54 10.63
N GLY A 278 -9.41 -25.30 11.17
CA GLY A 278 -10.85 -25.07 10.99
C GLY A 278 -11.27 -23.65 11.42
N ARG A 279 -10.74 -23.17 12.55
CA ARG A 279 -11.03 -21.82 13.07
C ARG A 279 -10.38 -20.72 12.24
N LEU A 280 -9.29 -20.99 11.53
CA LEU A 280 -8.56 -20.00 10.72
C LEU A 280 -9.00 -19.95 9.24
N THR A 281 -9.85 -20.88 8.79
CA THR A 281 -10.32 -20.94 7.38
C THR A 281 -11.04 -19.70 6.86
N HIS A 282 -11.59 -18.87 7.76
CA HIS A 282 -12.29 -17.63 7.40
C HIS A 282 -11.33 -16.48 7.05
N LEU A 283 -10.04 -16.60 7.39
CA LEU A 283 -9.05 -15.58 7.07
C LEU A 283 -8.75 -15.57 5.57
N PRO A 284 -8.50 -14.40 4.95
CA PRO A 284 -8.26 -14.27 3.52
C PRO A 284 -6.81 -14.65 3.13
N TYR A 285 -6.21 -15.65 3.79
CA TYR A 285 -4.82 -16.07 3.61
C TYR A 285 -4.70 -17.55 3.28
N ASP A 286 -3.64 -17.89 2.57
CA ASP A 286 -3.24 -19.27 2.31
C ASP A 286 -2.49 -19.79 3.55
N LEU A 287 -3.21 -20.53 4.40
CA LEU A 287 -2.71 -20.98 5.69
C LEU A 287 -1.65 -22.09 5.53
N TRP A 288 -0.46 -21.84 6.09
CA TRP A 288 0.57 -22.83 6.36
C TRP A 288 0.65 -23.03 7.88
N LEU A 289 0.02 -24.08 8.38
CA LEU A 289 -0.08 -24.35 9.81
C LEU A 289 0.78 -25.54 10.20
N ASN A 290 1.69 -25.34 11.16
CA ASN A 290 2.29 -26.40 11.94
C ASN A 290 1.75 -26.36 13.37
N VAL A 291 1.45 -27.53 13.92
CA VAL A 291 1.15 -27.70 15.34
C VAL A 291 2.01 -28.84 15.82
N GLU A 292 2.81 -28.60 16.85
CA GLU A 292 3.72 -29.57 17.44
C GLU A 292 3.33 -29.83 18.90
N LEU A 293 3.19 -31.11 19.27
CA LEU A 293 3.08 -31.51 20.67
C LEU A 293 4.42 -32.11 21.11
N THR A 294 5.13 -31.43 22.00
CA THR A 294 6.41 -31.89 22.54
C THR A 294 6.32 -32.22 24.03
N THR A 295 7.12 -33.17 24.48
CA THR A 295 7.30 -33.44 25.92
C THR A 295 8.50 -32.71 26.51
N ASP A 296 9.31 -32.07 25.67
CA ASP A 296 10.52 -31.36 26.04
C ASP A 296 10.38 -29.87 25.72
N ALA A 297 10.34 -29.05 26.78
CA ALA A 297 10.24 -27.61 26.67
C ALA A 297 11.50 -26.97 26.03
N GLN A 298 12.63 -27.67 25.99
CA GLN A 298 13.87 -27.16 25.37
C GLN A 298 13.78 -27.17 23.84
N LEU A 299 12.87 -27.94 23.25
CA LEU A 299 12.65 -27.98 21.81
C LEU A 299 11.81 -26.82 21.29
N LEU A 300 11.29 -25.97 22.18
CA LEU A 300 10.55 -24.76 21.82
C LEU A 300 11.46 -23.58 21.44
N ALA A 301 12.78 -23.74 21.44
CA ALA A 301 13.74 -22.64 21.25
C ALA A 301 14.17 -22.45 19.78
#